data_AF-A0A971U500-F1
#
_entry.id   AF-A0A971U500-F1
#
_cell.length_a   1.000
_cell.length_b   1.000
_cell.length_c   1.000
_cell.angle_alpha   90.00
_cell.angle_beta   90.00
_cell.angle_gamma   90.00
#
_symmetry.space_group_name_H-M   'P 1'
#
loop_
_entity.id
_entity.type
_entity.pdbx_description
1 polymer ?
#
loop_
_entity_poly.entity_id
_entity_poly.type
_entity_poly.pdbx_seq_one_letter_code
_entity_poly.pdbx_strand_id
1 'polypeptide(L)'
;PLRAKIASTQKIFDEGKKAYIAGTLEMREGEAIYPDANSTMRLTYGRVLPYSPKDAVVYNYYTTLEGVMQKEDPDNWEFIVPEKLKELHRAKDYGRYAMPNGEMPACFITNSDITGGNSGSPVLNANGELLGLAFDGNWEAMSGDIIFEPELQRCINVDIRYVLFIMDKFGGAGYLLDEMDIVE
;
A
#
# COMPACT_ATOMS: atom_id res chain seq x y z
N PRO A 1 -10.89 -6.02 40.75
CA PRO A 1 -9.97 -6.19 39.59
C PRO A 1 -9.96 -4.96 38.67
N LEU A 2 -8.80 -4.66 38.06
CA LEU A 2 -8.57 -3.48 37.21
C LEU A 2 -9.61 -3.33 36.08
N ARG A 3 -10.03 -4.45 35.45
CA ARG A 3 -11.06 -4.48 34.40
C ARG A 3 -12.39 -3.85 34.82
N ALA A 4 -12.84 -4.08 36.06
CA ALA A 4 -14.08 -3.51 36.56
C ALA A 4 -13.99 -1.98 36.74
N LYS A 5 -12.83 -1.46 37.15
CA LYS A 5 -12.57 -0.02 37.27
C LYS A 5 -12.47 0.66 35.90
N ILE A 6 -11.87 -0.01 34.91
CA ILE A 6 -11.83 0.48 33.53
C ILE A 6 -13.25 0.54 32.95
N ALA A 7 -14.04 -0.52 33.12
CA ALA A 7 -15.42 -0.57 32.62
C ALA A 7 -16.30 0.56 33.19
N SER A 8 -16.14 0.92 34.46
CA SER A 8 -16.90 2.03 35.05
C SER A 8 -16.54 3.40 34.47
N THR A 9 -15.30 3.59 34.01
CA THR A 9 -14.86 4.85 33.40
C THR A 9 -15.11 4.89 31.90
N GLN A 10 -15.14 3.73 31.23
CA GLN A 10 -15.34 3.62 29.78
C GLN A 10 -16.63 4.28 29.33
N LYS A 11 -17.73 4.09 30.07
CA LYS A 11 -19.02 4.71 29.74
C LYS A 11 -18.93 6.25 29.70
N ILE A 12 -18.25 6.85 30.68
CA ILE A 12 -18.06 8.31 30.76
C ILE A 12 -17.21 8.79 29.58
N PHE A 13 -16.15 8.05 29.25
CA PHE A 13 -15.30 8.34 28.10
C PHE A 13 -16.09 8.29 26.78
N ASP A 14 -16.91 7.26 26.57
CA ASP A 14 -17.69 7.08 25.34
C ASP A 14 -18.74 8.18 25.16
N GLU A 15 -19.45 8.54 26.24
CA GLU A 15 -20.42 9.65 26.23
C GLU A 15 -19.73 10.99 25.94
N GLY A 16 -18.56 11.22 26.55
CA GLY A 16 -17.73 12.40 26.29
C GLY A 16 -17.21 12.45 24.85
N LYS A 17 -16.65 11.35 24.33
CA LYS A 17 -16.18 11.23 22.94
C LYS A 17 -17.31 11.52 21.95
N LYS A 18 -18.51 10.97 22.20
CA LYS A 18 -19.70 11.23 21.37
C LYS A 18 -20.07 12.72 21.33
N ALA A 19 -20.14 13.37 22.49
CA ALA A 19 -20.46 14.80 22.58
C ALA A 19 -19.39 15.67 21.91
N TYR A 20 -18.11 15.31 22.08
CA TYR A 20 -16.99 16.01 21.45
C TYR A 20 -17.03 15.92 19.92
N ILE A 21 -17.29 14.73 19.37
CA ILE A 21 -17.42 14.54 17.92
C ILE A 21 -18.63 15.31 17.39
N ALA A 22 -19.79 15.24 18.07
CA ALA A 22 -20.98 15.98 17.67
C ALA A 22 -20.72 17.50 17.59
N GLY A 23 -20.15 18.09 18.64
CA GLY A 23 -19.79 19.52 18.64
C GLY A 23 -18.72 19.88 17.60
N THR A 24 -17.78 18.98 17.31
CA THR A 24 -16.77 19.18 16.26
C THR A 24 -17.42 19.22 14.87
N LEU A 25 -18.39 18.32 14.61
CA LEU A 25 -19.13 18.28 13.35
C LEU A 25 -20.00 19.53 13.17
N GLU A 26 -20.67 20.00 14.24
CA GLU A 26 -21.45 21.25 14.23
C GLU A 26 -20.55 22.48 14.01
N MET A 27 -19.40 22.55 14.69
CA MET A 27 -18.46 23.66 14.55
C MET A 27 -17.86 23.78 13.14
N ARG A 28 -17.64 22.63 12.47
CA ARG A 28 -17.03 22.54 11.14
C ARG A 28 -18.06 22.23 10.06
N GLU A 29 -19.30 22.67 10.24
CA GLU A 29 -20.39 22.44 9.29
C GLU A 29 -20.00 22.89 7.87
N GLY A 30 -20.21 22.01 6.89
CA GLY A 30 -19.85 22.23 5.49
C GLY A 30 -18.42 21.82 5.11
N GLU A 31 -17.56 21.48 6.07
CA GLU A 31 -16.25 20.90 5.80
C GLU A 31 -16.33 19.37 5.62
N ALA A 32 -15.50 18.82 4.73
CA ALA A 32 -15.40 17.38 4.55
C ALA A 32 -14.65 16.75 5.75
N ILE A 33 -15.38 16.02 6.60
CA ILE A 33 -14.85 15.26 7.73
C ILE A 33 -15.25 13.79 7.54
N TYR A 34 -14.29 12.87 7.63
CA TYR A 34 -14.54 11.44 7.51
C TYR A 34 -14.55 10.77 8.91
N PRO A 35 -15.37 9.72 9.12
CA PRO A 35 -15.42 9.02 10.40
C PRO A 35 -14.21 8.11 10.60
N ASP A 36 -13.82 7.87 11.87
CA ASP A 36 -12.84 6.85 12.25
C ASP A 36 -13.09 5.51 11.53
N ALA A 37 -12.03 4.80 11.16
CA ALA A 37 -12.13 3.44 10.63
C ALA A 37 -12.75 2.50 11.69
N ASN A 38 -13.64 1.62 11.24
CA ASN A 38 -14.37 0.70 12.13
C ASN A 38 -14.68 -0.64 11.44
N SER A 39 -13.74 -1.12 10.62
CA SER A 39 -13.87 -2.36 9.84
C SER A 39 -15.07 -2.37 8.88
N THR A 40 -15.42 -1.21 8.34
CA THR A 40 -16.41 -1.05 7.26
C THR A 40 -15.71 -0.63 5.97
N MET A 41 -16.35 -0.85 4.82
CA MET A 41 -15.83 -0.43 3.53
C MET A 41 -15.68 1.10 3.47
N ARG A 42 -14.52 1.56 2.99
CA ARG A 42 -14.18 2.97 2.77
C ARG A 42 -13.50 3.14 1.42
N LEU A 43 -13.43 4.38 0.96
CA LEU A 43 -12.68 4.78 -0.22
C LEU A 43 -11.73 5.91 0.17
N THR A 44 -10.48 5.78 -0.25
CA THR A 44 -9.44 6.80 -0.17
C THR A 44 -8.89 7.00 -1.58
N TYR A 45 -8.32 8.17 -1.86
CA TYR A 45 -7.75 8.47 -3.17
C TYR A 45 -6.50 9.34 -3.01
N GLY A 46 -5.62 9.24 -3.99
CA GLY A 46 -4.35 9.94 -3.98
C GLY A 46 -3.70 9.92 -5.35
N ARG A 47 -2.40 10.16 -5.37
CA ARG A 47 -1.55 10.12 -6.55
C ARG A 47 -0.37 9.19 -6.30
N VAL A 48 0.27 8.74 -7.37
CA VAL A 48 1.59 8.12 -7.32
C VAL A 48 2.62 9.26 -7.27
N LEU A 49 3.41 9.35 -6.21
CA LEU A 49 4.39 10.42 -6.03
C LEU A 49 5.55 10.03 -5.09
N PRO A 50 6.75 10.61 -5.29
CA PRO A 50 7.88 10.39 -4.39
C PRO A 50 7.66 11.07 -3.04
N TYR A 51 8.61 10.89 -2.12
CA TYR A 51 8.67 11.65 -0.88
C TYR A 51 10.10 11.83 -0.37
N SER A 52 10.30 12.80 0.51
CA SER A 52 11.61 13.09 1.11
C SER A 52 11.55 12.80 2.60
N PRO A 53 12.12 11.69 3.09
CA PRO A 53 12.05 11.33 4.51
C PRO A 53 12.92 12.23 5.40
N LYS A 54 13.95 12.86 4.82
CA LYS A 54 14.89 13.75 5.51
C LYS A 54 15.65 14.61 4.51
N ASP A 55 16.43 15.56 5.03
CA ASP A 55 17.25 16.45 4.22
C ASP A 55 18.12 15.70 3.20
N ALA A 56 18.15 16.23 1.96
CA ALA A 56 18.87 15.70 0.81
C ALA A 56 18.60 14.23 0.40
N VAL A 57 17.54 13.60 0.91
CA VAL A 57 17.13 12.23 0.52
C VAL A 57 15.76 12.26 -0.13
N VAL A 58 15.64 11.65 -1.31
CA VAL A 58 14.37 11.47 -2.01
C VAL A 58 14.18 9.98 -2.29
N TYR A 59 13.06 9.43 -1.84
CA TYR A 59 12.61 8.12 -2.25
C TYR A 59 11.68 8.26 -3.45
N ASN A 60 12.04 7.58 -4.53
CA ASN A 60 11.27 7.58 -5.76
C ASN A 60 9.93 6.83 -5.56
N TYR A 61 9.00 7.04 -6.48
CA TYR A 61 7.65 6.50 -6.36
C TYR A 61 7.50 5.02 -6.73
N TYR A 62 8.54 4.39 -7.29
CA TYR A 62 8.53 2.98 -7.67
C TYR A 62 9.87 2.29 -7.42
N THR A 63 9.82 0.96 -7.33
CA THR A 63 10.97 0.07 -7.24
C THR A 63 10.94 -0.95 -8.37
N THR A 64 12.06 -1.64 -8.59
CA THR A 64 12.20 -2.63 -9.66
C THR A 64 12.77 -3.94 -9.16
N LEU A 65 12.68 -4.99 -9.98
CA LEU A 65 13.31 -6.29 -9.72
C LEU A 65 14.83 -6.18 -9.56
N GLU A 66 15.48 -5.16 -10.14
CA GLU A 66 16.90 -4.87 -9.88
C GLU A 66 17.16 -4.59 -8.38
N GLY A 67 16.27 -3.85 -7.73
CA GLY A 67 16.35 -3.58 -6.29
C GLY A 67 16.18 -4.83 -5.42
N VAL A 68 15.50 -5.87 -5.93
CA VAL A 68 15.45 -7.19 -5.28
C VAL A 68 16.82 -7.87 -5.38
N MET A 69 17.44 -7.86 -6.55
CA MET A 69 18.77 -8.46 -6.75
C MET A 69 19.86 -7.75 -5.94
N GLN A 70 19.77 -6.41 -5.81
CA GLN A 70 20.68 -5.62 -4.97
C GLN A 70 20.59 -5.97 -3.48
N LYS A 71 19.46 -6.54 -3.04
CA LYS A 71 19.23 -6.94 -1.66
C LYS A 71 19.50 -8.42 -1.41
N GLU A 72 19.80 -9.22 -2.43
CA GLU A 72 20.03 -10.66 -2.27
C GLU A 72 21.13 -10.92 -1.25
N ASP A 73 20.82 -11.75 -0.27
CA ASP A 73 21.79 -12.30 0.68
C ASP A 73 21.44 -13.78 0.92
N PRO A 74 22.19 -14.73 0.32
CA PRO A 74 21.93 -16.17 0.44
C PRO A 74 22.07 -16.71 1.88
N ASP A 75 22.79 -16.00 2.75
CA ASP A 75 23.01 -16.39 4.15
C ASP A 75 21.94 -15.81 5.08
N ASN A 76 21.09 -14.89 4.58
CA ASN A 76 19.99 -14.30 5.33
C ASN A 76 18.63 -14.76 4.78
N TRP A 77 17.90 -15.54 5.58
CA TRP A 77 16.60 -16.11 5.22
C TRP A 77 15.56 -15.08 4.74
N GLU A 78 15.66 -13.81 5.17
CA GLU A 78 14.77 -12.73 4.75
C GLU A 78 15.02 -12.29 3.30
N PHE A 79 16.23 -12.48 2.78
CA PHE A 79 16.70 -11.94 1.51
C PHE A 79 17.18 -13.02 0.52
N ILE A 80 16.77 -14.27 0.72
CA ILE A 80 17.00 -15.34 -0.26
C ILE A 80 16.13 -15.08 -1.49
N VAL A 81 16.77 -14.97 -2.66
CA VAL A 81 16.07 -14.84 -3.95
C VAL A 81 16.02 -16.20 -4.66
N PRO A 82 14.83 -16.71 -5.05
CA PRO A 82 14.72 -17.97 -5.77
C PRO A 82 15.50 -17.99 -7.09
N GLU A 83 16.18 -19.10 -7.40
CA GLU A 83 17.06 -19.17 -8.59
C GLU A 83 16.31 -18.86 -9.90
N LYS A 84 15.09 -19.38 -10.06
CA LYS A 84 14.26 -19.09 -11.24
C LYS A 84 14.02 -17.59 -11.44
N LEU A 85 13.84 -16.83 -10.36
CA LEU A 85 13.63 -15.37 -10.46
C LEU A 85 14.92 -14.67 -10.91
N LYS A 86 16.07 -15.16 -10.47
CA LYS A 86 17.38 -14.68 -10.93
C LYS A 86 17.64 -15.01 -12.40
N GLU A 87 17.26 -16.20 -12.86
CA GLU A 87 17.34 -16.58 -14.27
C GLU A 87 16.50 -15.66 -15.16
N LEU A 88 15.25 -15.39 -14.77
CA LEU A 88 14.36 -14.46 -15.48
C LEU A 88 14.95 -13.04 -15.51
N HIS A 89 15.53 -12.57 -14.40
CA HIS A 89 16.19 -11.27 -14.34
C HIS A 89 17.45 -11.17 -15.22
N ARG A 90 18.31 -12.19 -15.19
CA ARG A 90 19.53 -12.26 -16.03
C ARG A 90 19.18 -12.30 -17.52
N ALA A 91 18.14 -13.05 -17.89
CA ALA A 91 17.66 -13.15 -19.27
C ALA A 91 16.82 -11.94 -19.71
N LYS A 92 16.39 -11.08 -18.78
CA LYS A 92 15.41 -10.00 -19.00
C LYS A 92 14.11 -10.52 -19.65
N ASP A 93 13.70 -11.74 -19.29
CA ASP A 93 12.48 -12.37 -19.82
C ASP A 93 11.23 -11.86 -19.09
N TYR A 94 10.95 -10.56 -19.24
CA TYR A 94 9.84 -9.88 -18.59
C TYR A 94 8.59 -9.78 -19.49
N GLY A 95 8.74 -10.00 -20.80
CA GLY A 95 7.64 -9.92 -21.76
C GLY A 95 6.89 -8.58 -21.69
N ARG A 96 5.54 -8.64 -21.73
CA ARG A 96 4.66 -7.47 -21.71
C ARG A 96 4.59 -6.73 -20.38
N TYR A 97 5.17 -7.27 -19.31
CA TYR A 97 5.08 -6.70 -17.96
C TYR A 97 6.16 -5.64 -17.69
N ALA A 98 7.20 -5.59 -18.53
CA ALA A 98 8.26 -4.59 -18.41
C ALA A 98 7.73 -3.18 -18.66
N MET A 99 8.35 -2.21 -18.00
CA MET A 99 8.21 -0.80 -18.35
C MET A 99 8.82 -0.50 -19.73
N PRO A 100 8.48 0.64 -20.36
CA PRO A 100 9.05 1.02 -21.66
C PRO A 100 10.59 1.11 -21.69
N ASN A 101 11.23 1.29 -20.54
CA ASN A 101 12.68 1.30 -20.40
C ASN A 101 13.30 -0.12 -20.24
N GLY A 102 12.49 -1.18 -20.29
CA GLY A 102 12.92 -2.57 -20.17
C GLY A 102 13.09 -3.07 -18.72
N GLU A 103 12.78 -2.26 -17.71
CA GLU A 103 12.84 -2.66 -16.31
C GLU A 103 11.56 -3.37 -15.87
N MET A 104 11.69 -4.36 -14.97
CA MET A 104 10.55 -4.99 -14.33
C MET A 104 10.16 -4.21 -13.07
N PRO A 105 9.03 -3.50 -13.03
CA PRO A 105 8.54 -2.83 -11.82
C PRO A 105 8.19 -3.86 -10.75
N ALA A 106 8.41 -3.53 -9.47
CA ALA A 106 8.08 -4.40 -8.34
C ALA A 106 6.97 -3.79 -7.47
N CYS A 107 7.23 -2.64 -6.87
CA CYS A 107 6.28 -1.92 -6.03
C CYS A 107 6.22 -0.44 -6.39
N PHE A 108 5.17 0.23 -5.95
CA PHE A 108 5.02 1.68 -6.03
C PHE A 108 4.29 2.25 -4.81
N ILE A 109 4.45 3.56 -4.59
CA ILE A 109 3.84 4.25 -3.46
C ILE A 109 2.82 5.31 -3.90
N THR A 110 1.77 5.48 -3.10
CA THR A 110 0.77 6.55 -3.24
C THR A 110 0.60 7.32 -1.93
N ASN A 111 0.06 8.53 -1.94
CA ASN A 111 -0.35 9.24 -0.72
C ASN A 111 -1.80 8.93 -0.31
N SER A 112 -2.26 7.71 -0.52
CA SER A 112 -3.57 7.27 -0.05
C SER A 112 -3.55 7.06 1.47
N ASP A 113 -4.59 7.52 2.17
CA ASP A 113 -4.76 7.30 3.61
C ASP A 113 -5.23 5.87 3.90
N ILE A 114 -4.38 5.06 4.54
CA ILE A 114 -4.63 3.64 4.84
C ILE A 114 -4.26 3.31 6.29
N THR A 115 -4.84 2.24 6.82
CA THR A 115 -4.51 1.68 8.14
C THR A 115 -4.62 0.14 8.11
N GLY A 116 -4.45 -0.50 9.26
CA GLY A 116 -4.70 -1.93 9.45
C GLY A 116 -6.12 -2.32 8.98
N GLY A 117 -6.19 -3.31 8.10
CA GLY A 117 -7.43 -3.74 7.44
C GLY A 117 -7.49 -3.39 5.95
N ASN A 118 -6.61 -2.50 5.45
CA ASN A 118 -6.51 -2.20 4.02
C ASN A 118 -5.64 -3.21 3.23
N SER A 119 -4.96 -4.15 3.88
CA SER A 119 -4.13 -5.16 3.19
C SER A 119 -4.93 -5.94 2.14
N GLY A 120 -4.43 -5.94 0.90
CA GLY A 120 -5.10 -6.55 -0.25
C GLY A 120 -6.09 -5.63 -0.98
N SER A 121 -6.24 -4.37 -0.56
CA SER A 121 -7.15 -3.44 -1.25
C SER A 121 -6.71 -3.18 -2.70
N PRO A 122 -7.64 -3.16 -3.67
CA PRO A 122 -7.33 -2.82 -5.04
C PRO A 122 -6.99 -1.34 -5.17
N VAL A 123 -5.88 -1.04 -5.84
CA VAL A 123 -5.49 0.32 -6.23
C VAL A 123 -5.89 0.50 -7.69
N LEU A 124 -6.81 1.42 -7.94
CA LEU A 124 -7.38 1.63 -9.27
C LEU A 124 -6.81 2.89 -9.93
N ASN A 125 -6.67 2.87 -11.25
CA ASN A 125 -6.34 4.07 -12.03
C ASN A 125 -7.60 4.95 -12.24
N ALA A 126 -7.46 6.03 -13.01
CA ALA A 126 -8.55 6.99 -13.27
C ALA A 126 -9.76 6.40 -14.03
N ASN A 127 -9.59 5.25 -14.69
CA ASN A 127 -10.64 4.54 -15.42
C ASN A 127 -11.27 3.40 -14.60
N GLY A 128 -10.81 3.18 -13.36
CA GLY A 128 -11.27 2.07 -12.53
C GLY A 128 -10.59 0.74 -12.83
N GLU A 129 -9.48 0.74 -13.56
CA GLU A 129 -8.70 -0.47 -13.89
C GLU A 129 -7.66 -0.74 -12.80
N LEU A 130 -7.41 -2.01 -12.49
CA LEU A 130 -6.50 -2.42 -11.41
C LEU A 130 -5.04 -2.09 -11.77
N LEU A 131 -4.42 -1.23 -10.97
CA LEU A 131 -3.03 -0.79 -11.12
C LEU A 131 -2.08 -1.49 -10.13
N GLY A 132 -2.58 -1.89 -8.96
CA GLY A 132 -1.78 -2.55 -7.93
C GLY A 132 -2.61 -3.00 -6.74
N LEU A 133 -1.94 -3.59 -5.75
CA LEU A 133 -2.56 -4.07 -4.52
C LEU A 133 -1.84 -3.46 -3.32
N ALA A 134 -2.59 -2.79 -2.44
CA ALA A 134 -2.05 -2.22 -1.22
C ALA A 134 -1.65 -3.33 -0.24
N PHE A 135 -0.48 -3.23 0.37
CA PHE A 135 -0.04 -4.24 1.35
C PHE A 135 0.58 -3.65 2.62
N ASP A 136 1.06 -2.41 2.61
CA ASP A 136 1.70 -1.81 3.79
C ASP A 136 1.69 -0.27 3.75
N GLY A 137 2.04 0.36 4.87
CA GLY A 137 2.37 1.77 4.98
C GLY A 137 3.86 1.98 5.21
N ASN A 138 4.41 3.13 4.80
CA ASN A 138 5.81 3.45 5.11
C ASN A 138 6.02 3.75 6.61
N TRP A 139 7.29 3.82 7.02
CA TRP A 139 7.68 4.08 8.41
C TRP A 139 7.09 5.38 8.96
N GLU A 140 7.07 6.45 8.15
CA GLU A 140 6.51 7.73 8.55
C GLU A 140 4.97 7.71 8.70
N ALA A 141 4.28 6.67 8.22
CA ALA A 141 2.83 6.49 8.36
C ALA A 141 2.39 5.87 9.69
N MET A 142 3.30 5.54 10.61
CA MET A 142 2.93 4.99 11.91
C MET A 142 2.08 5.96 12.77
N SER A 143 2.08 7.26 12.46
CA SER A 143 1.21 8.27 13.09
C SER A 143 -0.19 8.36 12.45
N GLY A 144 -0.43 7.68 11.32
CA GLY A 144 -1.61 7.82 10.47
C GLY A 144 -2.94 7.57 11.17
N ASP A 145 -2.95 6.66 12.14
CA ASP A 145 -4.14 6.36 12.96
C ASP A 145 -4.59 7.53 13.86
N ILE A 146 -3.73 8.54 14.04
CA ILE A 146 -4.00 9.73 14.85
C ILE A 146 -4.10 10.96 13.96
N ILE A 147 -3.11 11.19 13.08
CA ILE A 147 -3.08 12.31 12.15
C ILE A 147 -2.50 11.86 10.81
N PHE A 148 -3.21 12.19 9.73
CA PHE A 148 -2.71 12.02 8.38
C PHE A 148 -1.73 13.14 8.00
N GLU A 149 -0.54 12.77 7.49
CA GLU A 149 0.52 13.70 7.08
C GLU A 149 0.81 13.55 5.58
N PRO A 150 0.18 14.37 4.70
CA PRO A 150 0.21 14.16 3.24
C PRO A 150 1.62 14.15 2.61
N GLU A 151 2.55 14.88 3.21
CA GLU A 151 3.92 15.03 2.70
C GLU A 151 4.77 13.77 2.94
N LEU A 152 4.49 13.03 4.01
CA LEU A 152 5.33 11.92 4.48
C LEU A 152 4.66 10.55 4.34
N GLN A 153 3.36 10.46 4.57
CA GLN A 153 2.67 9.17 4.64
C GLN A 153 2.42 8.61 3.25
N ARG A 154 2.73 7.33 3.07
CA ARG A 154 2.66 6.62 1.80
C ARG A 154 2.09 5.22 2.00
N CYS A 155 1.10 4.89 1.18
CA CYS A 155 0.59 3.55 0.98
C CYS A 155 1.51 2.82 0.01
N ILE A 156 2.05 1.67 0.43
CA ILE A 156 2.93 0.80 -0.34
C ILE A 156 2.09 -0.27 -1.05
N ASN A 157 2.29 -0.37 -2.36
CA ASN A 157 1.50 -1.21 -3.24
C ASN A 157 2.44 -2.08 -4.08
N VAL A 158 2.07 -3.33 -4.32
CA VAL A 158 2.73 -4.14 -5.36
C VAL A 158 2.18 -3.72 -6.73
N ASP A 159 3.06 -3.60 -7.71
CA ASP A 159 2.67 -3.29 -9.09
C ASP A 159 1.95 -4.49 -9.70
N ILE A 160 0.78 -4.28 -10.32
CA ILE A 160 0.01 -5.38 -10.88
C ILE A 160 0.79 -6.14 -11.96
N ARG A 161 1.69 -5.47 -12.68
CA ARG A 161 2.57 -6.10 -13.67
C ARG A 161 3.53 -7.08 -13.02
N TYR A 162 4.01 -6.79 -11.80
CA TYR A 162 4.84 -7.73 -11.04
C TYR A 162 4.07 -8.97 -10.63
N VAL A 163 2.83 -8.80 -10.17
CA VAL A 163 1.94 -9.93 -9.83
C VAL A 163 1.71 -10.83 -11.04
N LEU A 164 1.33 -10.25 -12.19
CA LEU A 164 1.11 -10.99 -13.42
C LEU A 164 2.39 -11.66 -13.94
N PHE A 165 3.53 -10.98 -13.87
CA PHE A 165 4.84 -11.55 -14.19
C PHE A 165 5.17 -12.77 -13.33
N ILE A 166 4.93 -12.70 -12.02
CA ILE A 166 5.15 -13.82 -11.11
C ILE A 166 4.17 -14.97 -11.43
N MET A 167 2.91 -14.69 -11.73
CA MET A 167 1.94 -15.72 -12.10
C MET A 167 2.34 -16.45 -13.40
N ASP A 168 2.68 -15.68 -14.44
CA ASP A 168 3.01 -16.20 -15.77
C ASP A 168 4.43 -16.80 -15.81
N LYS A 169 5.46 -15.97 -15.70
CA LYS A 169 6.86 -16.37 -15.95
C LYS A 169 7.44 -17.22 -14.82
N PHE A 170 7.17 -16.83 -13.57
CA PHE A 170 7.69 -17.56 -12.42
C PHE A 170 6.81 -18.78 -12.07
N GLY A 171 5.50 -18.63 -12.06
CA GLY A 171 4.54 -19.68 -11.69
C GLY A 171 4.20 -20.65 -12.82
N GLY A 172 4.36 -20.25 -14.08
CA GLY A 172 3.87 -21.03 -15.22
C GLY A 172 2.33 -21.13 -15.25
N ALA A 173 1.64 -20.21 -14.57
CA ALA A 173 0.19 -20.23 -14.36
C ALA A 173 -0.55 -19.31 -15.35
N GLY A 174 -0.15 -19.33 -16.62
CA GLY A 174 -0.75 -18.51 -17.68
C GLY A 174 -2.25 -18.68 -17.83
N TYR A 175 -2.80 -19.85 -17.47
CA TYR A 175 -4.23 -20.11 -17.47
C TYR A 175 -5.04 -19.18 -16.55
N LEU A 176 -4.43 -18.60 -15.50
CA LEU A 176 -5.08 -17.59 -14.66
C LEU A 176 -5.17 -16.24 -15.36
N LEU A 177 -4.26 -15.94 -16.29
CA LEU A 177 -4.31 -14.71 -17.07
C LEU A 177 -5.42 -14.77 -18.12
N ASP A 178 -5.69 -15.98 -18.67
CA ASP A 178 -6.79 -16.21 -19.60
C ASP A 178 -8.18 -15.95 -18.96
N GLU A 179 -8.28 -16.00 -17.63
CA GLU A 179 -9.51 -15.67 -16.88
C GLU A 179 -9.69 -14.16 -16.66
N MET A 180 -8.67 -13.34 -16.92
CA MET A 180 -8.67 -11.90 -16.65
C MET A 180 -8.94 -11.08 -17.90
N ASP A 181 -9.63 -9.95 -17.74
CA ASP A 181 -9.71 -8.91 -18.77
C ASP A 181 -8.54 -7.93 -18.58
N ILE A 182 -7.50 -8.06 -19.42
CA ILE A 182 -6.28 -7.25 -19.31
C ILE A 182 -6.29 -6.19 -20.40
N VAL A 183 -6.44 -4.93 -19.97
CA VAL A 183 -6.32 -3.74 -20.81
C VAL A 183 -4.85 -3.36 -21.04
N GLU A 184 -4.54 -2.72 -22.18
CA GLU A 184 -3.20 -2.30 -22.62
C GLU A 184 -3.05 -0.77 -22.69
#